data_AF-A0A7L2RPQ8-F1
#
_entry.id   AF-A0A7L2RPQ8-F1
#
_cell.length_a   1.000
_cell.length_b   1.000
_cell.length_c   1.000
_cell.angle_alpha   90.00
_cell.angle_beta   90.00
_cell.angle_gamma   90.00
#
_symmetry.space_group_name_H-M   'P 1'
#
loop_
_entity.id
_entity.type
_entity.pdbx_description
1 polymer ?
#
loop_
_entity_poly.entity_id
_entity_poly.type
_entity_poly.pdbx_seq_one_letter_code
_entity_poly.pdbx_strand_id
1 'polypeptide(L)'
;VSFVGNRGTFTRGYRAVIMDMAFLYHVAYVLVCMLGLCVHEFFYSFLLFDLVYREETLLNVIKSVTRNGRSIILTAVLALILVYLFSIIGFLFLKDDFIMEVDRLKIRTPAAVNSHSGMLLLIKLCYNECVKQTKCESLSQASVSQKGKEGRKEEDGIERTCDTLLMCIVTVLNQGLRNGGGVGDVLRKPSKDEPLFAARVVYDLLFYFIVIIIVLNLIFGVIIDTFADLRSEKQKKEEILKTTCFICGLERDKFDNKTVSFEEHIKSEHNMWHYLYFIVLVKVKDPTEYTGPESYVAQMI
;
A
#
# COMPACT_ATOMS: atom_id res chain seq x y z
N VAL A 1 -5.47 -13.21 -25.50
CA VAL A 1 -6.29 -14.04 -26.43
C VAL A 1 -6.67 -15.38 -25.80
N SER A 2 -5.70 -16.24 -25.41
CA SER A 2 -5.99 -17.55 -24.77
C SER A 2 -6.89 -17.45 -23.53
N PHE A 3 -6.63 -16.50 -22.62
CA PHE A 3 -7.47 -16.25 -21.43
C PHE A 3 -8.96 -16.05 -21.76
N VAL A 4 -9.24 -15.26 -22.80
CA VAL A 4 -10.60 -14.90 -23.20
C VAL A 4 -11.31 -16.09 -23.86
N GLY A 5 -10.58 -16.92 -24.61
CA GLY A 5 -11.10 -18.14 -25.21
C GLY A 5 -11.46 -19.21 -24.17
N ASN A 6 -10.58 -19.46 -23.19
CA ASN A 6 -10.78 -20.52 -22.20
C ASN A 6 -11.93 -20.22 -21.21
N ARG A 7 -12.14 -18.95 -20.86
CA ARG A 7 -13.22 -18.54 -19.93
C ARG A 7 -14.55 -18.25 -20.63
N GLY A 8 -14.60 -18.28 -21.96
CA GLY A 8 -15.82 -18.03 -22.74
C GLY A 8 -16.44 -16.65 -22.53
N THR A 9 -15.65 -15.65 -22.09
CA THR A 9 -16.16 -14.35 -21.64
C THR A 9 -16.82 -13.53 -22.75
N PHE A 10 -16.56 -13.84 -24.03
CA PHE A 10 -17.23 -13.21 -25.17
C PHE A 10 -18.74 -13.44 -25.23
N THR A 11 -19.24 -14.54 -24.66
CA THR A 11 -20.68 -14.90 -24.72
C THR A 11 -21.56 -14.01 -23.83
N ARG A 12 -20.98 -13.26 -22.88
CA ARG A 12 -21.69 -12.39 -21.91
C ARG A 12 -21.87 -10.93 -22.38
N GLY A 13 -21.38 -10.57 -23.57
CA GLY A 13 -21.47 -9.22 -24.12
C GLY A 13 -20.38 -8.25 -23.64
N TYR A 14 -20.09 -7.21 -24.43
CA TYR A 14 -18.91 -6.34 -24.24
C TYR A 14 -18.87 -5.57 -22.91
N ARG A 15 -20.02 -5.10 -22.41
CA ARG A 15 -20.09 -4.41 -21.10
C ARG A 15 -19.68 -5.32 -19.94
N ALA A 16 -20.09 -6.58 -19.97
CA ALA A 16 -19.73 -7.53 -18.92
C ALA A 16 -18.23 -7.86 -18.93
N VAL A 17 -17.61 -7.89 -20.12
CA VAL A 17 -16.16 -8.13 -20.27
C VAL A 17 -15.33 -6.97 -19.71
N ILE A 18 -15.72 -5.72 -19.94
CA ILE A 18 -15.00 -4.56 -19.39
C ILE A 18 -15.12 -4.49 -17.87
N MET A 19 -16.24 -4.95 -17.30
CA MET A 19 -16.42 -4.98 -15.84
C MET A 19 -15.63 -6.10 -15.15
N ASP A 20 -15.05 -7.05 -15.90
CA ASP A 20 -14.26 -8.13 -15.33
C ASP A 20 -12.85 -7.65 -14.94
N MET A 21 -12.57 -7.65 -13.64
CA MET A 21 -11.28 -7.24 -13.08
C MET A 21 -10.11 -8.05 -13.63
N ALA A 22 -10.31 -9.34 -13.91
CA ALA A 22 -9.26 -10.19 -14.47
C ALA A 22 -8.93 -9.79 -15.91
N PHE A 23 -9.93 -9.38 -16.70
CA PHE A 23 -9.70 -8.87 -18.05
C PHE A 23 -8.98 -7.51 -18.03
N LEU A 24 -9.44 -6.58 -17.18
CA LEU A 24 -8.81 -5.26 -17.03
C LEU A 24 -7.34 -5.37 -16.61
N TYR A 25 -6.99 -6.32 -15.75
CA TYR A 25 -5.60 -6.59 -15.37
C TYR A 25 -4.72 -6.95 -16.57
N HIS A 26 -5.18 -7.86 -17.44
CA HIS A 26 -4.43 -8.24 -18.65
C HIS A 26 -4.33 -7.09 -19.66
N VAL A 27 -5.38 -6.27 -19.79
CA VAL A 27 -5.35 -5.07 -20.64
C VAL A 27 -4.34 -4.05 -20.09
N ALA A 28 -4.36 -3.78 -18.79
CA ALA A 28 -3.40 -2.90 -18.13
C ALA A 28 -1.96 -3.40 -18.32
N TYR A 29 -1.73 -4.71 -18.24
CA TYR A 29 -0.42 -5.31 -18.49
C TYR A 29 0.09 -5.01 -19.91
N VAL A 30 -0.75 -5.18 -20.93
CA VAL A 30 -0.40 -4.83 -22.32
C VAL A 30 -0.13 -3.33 -22.47
N LEU A 31 -0.91 -2.47 -21.81
CA LEU A 31 -0.69 -1.03 -21.84
C LEU A 31 0.67 -0.65 -21.22
N VAL A 32 1.04 -1.25 -20.09
CA VAL A 32 2.35 -1.03 -19.45
C VAL A 32 3.49 -1.50 -20.36
N CYS A 33 3.34 -2.64 -21.05
CA CYS A 33 4.31 -3.07 -22.07
C CYS A 33 4.46 -2.07 -23.22
N MET A 34 3.34 -1.52 -23.73
CA MET A 34 3.38 -0.52 -24.79
C MET A 34 4.04 0.79 -24.32
N LEU A 35 3.80 1.21 -23.07
CA LEU A 35 4.46 2.36 -22.46
C LEU A 35 5.97 2.12 -22.25
N GLY A 36 6.36 0.90 -21.90
CA GLY A 36 7.76 0.49 -21.81
C GLY A 36 8.50 0.58 -23.14
N LEU A 37 7.80 0.29 -24.25
CA LEU A 37 8.36 0.38 -25.59
C LEU A 37 8.36 1.81 -26.15
N CYS A 38 7.33 2.62 -25.86
CA CYS A 38 7.17 3.95 -26.45
C CYS A 38 7.77 5.10 -25.62
N VAL A 39 7.84 4.97 -24.29
CA VAL A 39 8.21 6.08 -23.39
C VAL A 39 9.58 5.85 -22.75
N HIS A 40 9.72 4.80 -21.92
CA HIS A 40 10.96 4.50 -21.21
C HIS A 40 10.98 3.06 -20.67
N GLU A 41 12.15 2.43 -20.63
CA GLU A 41 12.34 1.04 -20.18
C GLU A 41 11.94 0.79 -18.70
N PHE A 42 11.88 1.85 -17.89
CA PHE A 42 11.46 1.79 -16.48
C PHE A 42 10.08 1.15 -16.28
N PHE A 43 9.17 1.28 -17.24
CA PHE A 43 7.83 0.69 -17.10
C PHE A 43 7.85 -0.84 -17.05
N TYR A 44 8.90 -1.50 -17.55
CA TYR A 44 9.05 -2.95 -17.42
C TYR A 44 9.21 -3.40 -15.95
N SER A 45 9.67 -2.53 -15.05
CA SER A 45 9.74 -2.84 -13.62
C SER A 45 8.35 -3.11 -13.01
N PHE A 46 7.28 -2.49 -13.52
CA PHE A 46 5.93 -2.75 -13.03
C PHE A 46 5.42 -4.15 -13.40
N LEU A 47 5.93 -4.77 -14.47
CA LEU A 47 5.54 -6.12 -14.87
C LEU A 47 5.99 -7.17 -13.84
N LEU A 48 7.00 -6.87 -13.01
CA LEU A 48 7.46 -7.75 -11.95
C LEU A 48 6.41 -7.95 -10.84
N PHE A 49 5.48 -6.99 -10.67
CA PHE A 49 4.37 -7.15 -9.72
C PHE A 49 3.42 -8.29 -10.11
N ASP A 50 3.48 -8.81 -11.34
CA ASP A 50 2.70 -9.97 -11.76
C ASP A 50 2.98 -11.22 -10.91
N LEU A 51 4.20 -11.34 -10.36
CA LEU A 51 4.54 -12.43 -9.44
C LEU A 51 3.57 -12.52 -8.25
N VAL A 52 3.08 -11.37 -7.77
CA VAL A 52 2.15 -11.29 -6.64
C VAL A 52 0.79 -11.89 -6.99
N TYR A 53 0.31 -11.70 -8.22
CA TYR A 53 -0.98 -12.22 -8.67
C TYR A 53 -0.88 -13.70 -9.06
N ARG A 54 0.28 -14.14 -9.57
CA ARG A 54 0.51 -15.52 -9.98
C ARG A 54 0.65 -16.49 -8.80
N GLU A 55 1.15 -15.99 -7.67
CA GLU A 55 1.47 -16.82 -6.51
C GLU A 55 0.38 -16.69 -5.42
N GLU A 56 -0.36 -17.77 -5.19
CA GLU A 56 -1.47 -17.80 -4.22
C GLU A 56 -0.99 -17.50 -2.78
N THR A 57 0.24 -17.91 -2.44
CA THR A 57 0.82 -17.67 -1.12
C THR A 57 1.03 -16.18 -0.85
N LEU A 58 1.57 -15.43 -1.81
CA LEU A 58 1.76 -13.98 -1.70
C LEU A 58 0.44 -13.22 -1.67
N LEU A 59 -0.53 -13.66 -2.48
CA LEU A 59 -1.86 -13.06 -2.48
C LEU A 59 -2.55 -13.22 -1.12
N ASN A 60 -2.38 -14.35 -0.45
CA ASN A 60 -2.89 -14.56 0.91
C ASN A 60 -2.26 -13.62 1.94
N VAL A 61 -0.97 -13.28 1.80
CA VAL A 61 -0.29 -12.29 2.66
C VAL A 61 -0.85 -10.89 2.42
N ILE A 62 -1.12 -10.49 1.18
CA ILE A 62 -1.77 -9.20 0.90
C ILE A 62 -3.21 -9.20 1.41
N LYS A 63 -3.88 -10.33 1.29
CA LYS A 63 -5.25 -10.49 1.77
C LYS A 63 -5.36 -10.33 3.29
N SER A 64 -4.34 -10.73 4.06
CA SER A 64 -4.37 -10.52 5.53
C SER A 64 -4.43 -9.02 5.86
N VAL A 65 -3.60 -8.21 5.21
CA VAL A 65 -3.59 -6.75 5.42
C VAL A 65 -4.85 -6.09 4.87
N THR A 66 -5.34 -6.50 3.69
CA THR A 66 -6.47 -5.83 3.03
C THR A 66 -7.84 -6.23 3.60
N ARG A 67 -7.97 -7.42 4.21
CA ARG A 67 -9.25 -7.92 4.75
C ARG A 67 -9.78 -7.06 5.91
N ASN A 68 -8.93 -6.75 6.90
CA ASN A 68 -9.27 -5.83 7.99
C ASN A 68 -8.69 -4.44 7.75
N GLY A 69 -8.56 -4.03 6.49
CA GLY A 69 -7.94 -2.75 6.11
C GLY A 69 -8.60 -1.53 6.76
N ARG A 70 -9.92 -1.58 7.03
CA ARG A 70 -10.62 -0.50 7.76
C ARG A 70 -10.05 -0.29 9.16
N SER A 71 -9.78 -1.37 9.90
CA SER A 71 -9.22 -1.29 11.26
C SER A 71 -7.78 -0.78 11.22
N ILE A 72 -6.98 -1.22 10.26
CA ILE A 72 -5.60 -0.74 10.08
C ILE A 72 -5.59 0.76 9.75
N ILE A 73 -6.44 1.21 8.82
CA ILE A 73 -6.58 2.64 8.48
C ILE A 73 -7.03 3.44 9.69
N LEU A 74 -8.00 2.96 10.47
CA LEU A 74 -8.46 3.64 11.68
C LEU A 74 -7.34 3.77 12.73
N THR A 75 -6.56 2.71 12.94
CA THR A 75 -5.39 2.74 13.83
C THR A 75 -4.30 3.68 13.30
N ALA A 76 -4.06 3.72 11.99
CA ALA A 76 -3.10 4.65 11.39
C ALA A 76 -3.57 6.12 11.54
N VAL A 77 -4.87 6.38 11.42
CA VAL A 77 -5.45 7.70 11.69
C VAL A 77 -5.31 8.06 13.18
N LEU A 78 -5.57 7.12 14.09
CA LEU A 78 -5.33 7.32 15.52
C LEU A 78 -3.85 7.64 15.79
N ALA A 79 -2.92 6.92 15.16
CA ALA A 79 -1.48 7.17 15.23
C ALA A 79 -1.14 8.59 14.76
N LEU A 80 -1.69 9.01 13.62
CA LEU A 80 -1.49 10.34 13.07
C LEU A 80 -2.02 11.44 14.00
N ILE A 81 -3.19 11.24 14.60
CA ILE A 81 -3.77 12.18 15.59
C ILE A 81 -2.87 12.28 16.83
N LEU A 82 -2.38 11.16 17.35
CA LEU A 82 -1.47 11.16 18.50
C LEU A 82 -0.15 11.87 18.18
N VAL A 83 0.47 11.54 17.04
CA VAL A 83 1.69 12.21 16.55
C VAL A 83 1.46 13.71 16.38
N TYR A 84 0.29 14.11 15.85
CA TYR A 84 -0.09 15.52 15.72
C TYR A 84 -0.17 16.23 17.08
N LEU A 85 -0.78 15.62 18.10
CA LEU A 85 -0.85 16.18 19.45
C LEU A 85 0.55 16.35 20.07
N PHE A 86 1.39 15.32 19.97
CA PHE A 86 2.79 15.41 20.43
C PHE A 86 3.57 16.48 19.66
N SER A 87 3.32 16.65 18.36
CA SER A 87 3.97 17.68 17.54
C SER A 87 3.57 19.10 17.96
N ILE A 88 2.31 19.34 18.37
CA ILE A 88 1.89 20.64 18.92
C ILE A 88 2.63 20.93 20.23
N ILE A 89 2.70 19.94 21.13
CA ILE A 89 3.40 20.09 22.41
C ILE A 89 4.89 20.37 22.15
N GLY A 90 5.51 19.63 21.23
CA GLY A 90 6.88 19.85 20.78
C GLY A 90 7.10 21.25 20.19
N PHE A 91 6.19 21.72 19.35
CA PHE A 91 6.27 23.05 18.74
C PHE A 91 6.11 24.20 19.75
N LEU A 92 5.27 24.03 20.78
CA LEU A 92 5.01 25.09 21.76
C LEU A 92 6.11 25.18 22.84
N PHE A 93 6.62 24.03 23.31
CA PHE A 93 7.53 24.01 24.46
C PHE A 93 8.97 23.61 24.12
N LEU A 94 9.21 22.92 23.00
CA LEU A 94 10.51 22.31 22.65
C LEU A 94 11.03 22.72 21.27
N LYS A 95 10.49 23.79 20.68
CA LYS A 95 10.84 24.25 19.33
C LYS A 95 12.35 24.37 19.11
N ASP A 96 13.04 24.93 20.11
CA ASP A 96 14.46 25.23 20.03
C ASP A 96 15.37 23.99 20.10
N ASP A 97 14.85 22.85 20.55
CA ASP A 97 15.59 21.58 20.68
C ASP A 97 15.50 20.69 19.42
N PHE A 98 14.64 21.04 18.45
CA PHE A 98 14.54 20.36 17.15
C PHE A 98 15.63 20.82 16.19
N ILE A 99 16.81 20.25 16.41
CA ILE A 99 18.03 20.57 15.68
C ILE A 99 18.52 19.28 15.02
N MET A 100 18.71 19.29 13.70
CA MET A 100 19.20 18.13 12.95
C MET A 100 20.47 18.45 12.18
N GLU A 101 21.36 17.47 12.09
CA GLU A 101 22.52 17.53 11.21
C GLU A 101 22.08 17.24 9.76
N VAL A 102 22.41 18.16 8.84
CA VAL A 102 22.03 18.14 7.43
C VAL A 102 23.28 18.33 6.58
N ASP A 103 23.49 17.40 5.65
CA ASP A 103 24.49 17.53 4.61
C ASP A 103 23.99 18.47 3.50
N ARG A 104 24.54 19.69 3.45
CA ARG A 104 24.22 20.65 2.39
C ARG A 104 24.82 20.20 1.06
N LEU A 105 23.98 20.08 0.03
CA LEU A 105 24.44 19.83 -1.34
C LEU A 105 25.31 21.00 -1.80
N LYS A 106 26.61 20.76 -1.96
CA LYS A 106 27.53 21.73 -2.58
C LYS A 106 27.11 21.92 -4.03
N ILE A 107 26.52 23.08 -4.35
CA ILE A 107 26.32 23.50 -5.73
C ILE A 107 27.70 23.58 -6.36
N ARG A 108 27.99 22.62 -7.23
CA ARG A 108 29.21 22.63 -8.05
C ARG A 108 29.03 23.75 -9.08
N THR A 109 29.35 24.99 -8.70
CA THR A 109 29.59 26.03 -9.71
C THR A 109 30.66 25.51 -10.65
N PRO A 110 30.43 25.53 -11.98
CA PRO A 110 31.43 25.05 -12.93
C PRO A 110 32.61 26.02 -12.88
N ALA A 111 33.63 25.66 -12.10
CA ALA A 111 34.96 26.21 -12.25
C ALA A 111 35.47 25.77 -13.63
N ALA A 112 35.53 26.72 -14.55
CA ALA A 112 36.34 26.74 -15.77
C ALA A 112 36.71 25.36 -16.34
N VAL A 113 35.82 24.77 -17.13
CA VAL A 113 36.22 23.79 -18.16
C VAL A 113 35.96 24.44 -19.52
N ASN A 114 37.06 24.82 -20.16
CA ASN A 114 37.06 25.20 -21.56
C ASN A 114 36.61 24.01 -22.43
N SER A 115 35.87 24.35 -23.49
CA SER A 115 35.58 23.55 -24.69
C SER A 115 34.27 22.75 -24.74
N HIS A 116 33.39 23.26 -25.60
CA HIS A 116 32.42 22.58 -26.47
C HIS A 116 31.43 21.56 -25.87
N SER A 117 30.15 21.96 -25.74
CA SER A 117 29.01 21.31 -26.44
C SER A 117 27.64 21.96 -26.08
N GLY A 118 27.03 22.62 -27.07
CA GLY A 118 25.59 22.56 -27.42
C GLY A 118 24.46 23.06 -26.50
N MET A 119 24.56 23.03 -25.17
CA MET A 119 23.36 23.11 -24.30
C MET A 119 23.38 24.26 -23.27
N LEU A 120 24.37 25.14 -23.33
CA LEU A 120 24.50 26.32 -22.44
C LEU A 120 23.97 27.62 -23.08
N LEU A 121 23.44 27.57 -24.31
CA LEU A 121 22.97 28.76 -25.02
C LEU A 121 21.57 29.20 -24.57
N LEU A 122 20.68 28.25 -24.23
CA LEU A 122 19.30 28.55 -23.85
C LEU A 122 19.19 29.25 -22.49
N ILE A 123 20.06 28.92 -21.54
CA ILE A 123 20.09 29.57 -20.21
C ILE A 123 20.69 30.99 -20.31
N LYS A 124 21.67 31.20 -21.19
CA LYS A 124 22.27 32.54 -21.43
C LYS A 124 21.33 33.49 -22.17
N LEU A 125 20.49 32.98 -23.08
CA LEU A 125 19.49 33.79 -23.78
C LEU A 125 18.39 34.26 -22.82
N CYS A 126 17.91 33.38 -21.91
CA CYS A 126 16.88 33.74 -20.94
C CYS A 126 17.35 34.78 -19.90
N TYR A 127 18.65 34.83 -19.58
CA TYR A 127 19.20 35.81 -18.64
C TYR A 127 19.35 37.21 -19.26
N ASN A 128 19.78 37.28 -20.53
CA ASN A 128 20.11 38.56 -21.16
C ASN A 128 18.89 39.32 -21.70
N GLU A 129 17.73 38.68 -21.85
CA GLU A 129 16.50 39.35 -22.29
C GLU A 129 15.75 40.06 -21.16
N CYS A 130 16.04 39.72 -19.89
CA CYS A 130 15.42 40.33 -18.72
C CYS A 130 16.07 41.67 -18.29
N VAL A 131 17.15 42.10 -18.94
CA VAL A 131 17.95 43.27 -18.53
C VAL A 131 17.59 44.56 -19.29
N LYS A 132 16.70 44.53 -20.29
CA LYS A 132 16.50 45.68 -21.20
C LYS A 132 15.18 46.45 -21.15
N GLN A 133 14.30 46.23 -20.17
CA GLN A 133 13.20 47.18 -19.97
C GLN A 133 12.94 47.48 -18.50
N THR A 134 13.16 48.75 -18.21
CA THR A 134 13.07 49.45 -16.95
C THR A 134 11.72 49.24 -16.26
N LYS A 135 11.79 48.97 -14.95
CA LYS A 135 10.74 49.07 -13.91
C LYS A 135 10.13 47.76 -13.40
N CYS A 136 10.88 47.09 -12.52
CA CYS A 136 10.33 46.31 -11.41
C CYS A 136 11.03 46.77 -10.12
N GLU A 137 10.32 47.53 -9.29
CA GLU A 137 10.69 47.75 -7.88
C GLU A 137 10.46 46.43 -7.10
N SER A 138 11.27 46.24 -6.06
CA SER A 138 11.34 45.07 -5.15
C SER A 138 12.09 43.83 -5.66
N LEU A 139 13.41 43.93 -5.88
CA LEU A 139 14.34 42.81 -5.62
C LEU A 139 15.77 43.31 -5.38
N SER A 140 15.94 44.33 -4.55
CA SER A 140 17.24 44.93 -4.22
C SER A 140 17.54 44.81 -2.73
N GLN A 141 17.58 43.59 -2.21
CA GLN A 141 18.33 43.26 -0.99
C GLN A 141 18.93 41.85 -1.12
N ALA A 142 19.94 41.73 -1.98
CA ALA A 142 20.97 40.71 -1.84
C ALA A 142 22.27 41.26 -2.44
N SER A 143 22.71 42.40 -1.90
CA SER A 143 24.06 42.91 -2.12
C SER A 143 25.06 41.89 -1.57
N VAL A 144 25.76 41.23 -2.49
CA VAL A 144 27.07 40.65 -2.27
C VAL A 144 27.96 41.75 -1.68
N SER A 145 28.16 41.71 -0.37
CA SER A 145 29.21 42.46 0.31
C SER A 145 30.45 41.59 0.31
N GLN A 146 31.34 41.80 -0.66
CA GLN A 146 32.72 41.35 -0.56
C GLN A 146 33.37 42.08 0.61
N LYS A 147 33.55 41.38 1.72
CA LYS A 147 34.56 41.73 2.72
C LYS A 147 35.37 40.49 3.00
N GLY A 148 36.57 40.45 2.41
CA GLY A 148 37.57 39.44 2.76
C GLY A 148 37.87 39.50 4.25
N LYS A 149 37.73 38.36 4.93
CA LYS A 149 38.45 38.00 6.14
C LYS A 149 38.65 36.50 6.14
N GLU A 150 39.92 36.10 6.17
CA GLU A 150 40.36 34.75 6.47
C GLU A 150 39.65 34.21 7.71
N GLY A 151 39.18 32.98 7.59
CA GLY A 151 38.45 32.27 8.63
C GLY A 151 37.70 31.12 8.02
N ARG A 152 38.38 30.00 7.77
CA ARG A 152 37.77 28.72 7.44
C ARG A 152 36.98 28.27 8.67
N LYS A 153 35.74 28.72 8.81
CA LYS A 153 34.75 28.08 9.68
C LYS A 153 34.04 27.06 8.81
N GLU A 154 34.14 25.79 9.18
CA GLU A 154 33.16 24.80 8.76
C GLU A 154 31.78 25.39 9.08
N GLU A 155 30.95 25.58 8.06
CA GLU A 155 29.55 25.92 8.29
C GLU A 155 28.94 24.67 8.90
N ASP A 156 28.76 24.70 10.22
CA ASP A 156 28.14 23.64 11.01
C ASP A 156 26.85 23.23 10.29
N GLY A 157 26.81 21.98 9.84
CA GLY A 157 25.71 21.39 9.08
C GLY A 157 24.50 21.15 9.95
N ILE A 158 24.07 22.13 10.75
CA ILE A 158 23.06 22.01 11.79
C ILE A 158 21.90 22.94 11.42
N GLU A 159 20.70 22.38 11.22
CA GLU A 159 19.51 23.11 10.81
C GLU A 159 18.32 22.86 11.74
N ARG A 160 17.54 23.91 12.00
CA ARG A 160 16.31 23.83 12.79
C ARG A 160 15.16 23.35 11.92
N THR A 161 14.52 22.26 12.30
CA THR A 161 13.49 21.62 11.44
C THR A 161 12.04 21.88 11.91
N CYS A 162 11.83 22.47 13.09
CA CYS A 162 10.52 22.73 13.66
C CYS A 162 10.12 24.23 13.64
N ASP A 163 10.44 24.97 12.57
CA ASP A 163 10.06 26.39 12.46
C ASP A 163 8.57 26.62 12.19
N THR A 164 7.94 25.68 11.47
CA THR A 164 6.49 25.66 11.23
C THR A 164 5.89 24.38 11.80
N LEU A 165 4.61 24.43 12.21
CA LEU A 165 3.92 23.26 12.75
C LEU A 165 3.93 22.08 11.76
N LEU A 166 3.77 22.35 10.47
CA LEU A 166 3.77 21.32 9.43
C LEU A 166 5.14 20.63 9.31
N MET A 167 6.24 21.40 9.31
CA MET A 167 7.59 20.80 9.29
C MET A 167 7.88 20.03 10.57
N CYS A 168 7.35 20.48 11.71
CA CYS A 168 7.48 19.74 12.97
C CYS A 168 6.75 18.39 12.92
N ILE A 169 5.51 18.36 12.42
CA ILE A 169 4.75 17.11 12.24
C ILE A 169 5.49 16.16 11.30
N VAL A 170 5.97 16.65 10.16
CA VAL A 170 6.73 15.83 9.19
C VAL A 170 8.01 15.29 9.82
N THR A 171 8.72 16.11 10.61
CA THR A 171 9.95 15.69 11.31
C THR A 171 9.66 14.61 12.34
N VAL A 172 8.65 14.78 13.19
CA VAL A 172 8.27 13.77 14.20
C VAL A 172 7.75 12.50 13.55
N LEU A 173 6.96 12.60 12.47
CA LEU A 173 6.42 11.45 11.75
C LEU A 173 7.51 10.65 11.02
N ASN A 174 8.39 11.33 10.29
CA ASN A 174 9.44 10.65 9.52
C ASN A 174 10.55 10.15 10.44
N GLN A 175 11.16 11.03 11.23
CA GLN A 175 12.35 10.70 12.00
C GLN A 175 12.01 10.08 13.37
N GLY A 176 10.95 10.57 14.02
CA GLY A 176 10.54 10.07 15.34
C GLY A 176 9.92 8.67 15.31
N LEU A 177 9.16 8.31 14.27
CA LEU A 177 8.61 6.94 14.15
C LEU A 177 9.62 5.95 13.55
N ARG A 178 10.46 6.38 12.61
CA ARG A 178 11.36 5.48 11.85
C ARG A 178 12.61 5.09 12.61
N ASN A 179 13.14 5.95 13.48
CA ASN A 179 14.38 5.69 14.21
C ASN A 179 14.24 4.64 15.33
N GLY A 180 13.02 4.19 15.63
CA GLY A 180 12.77 3.10 16.58
C GLY A 180 12.86 3.50 18.07
N GLY A 181 13.73 4.44 18.45
CA GLY A 181 13.85 4.96 19.83
C GLY A 181 12.90 6.12 20.17
N GLY A 182 12.10 6.56 19.19
CA GLY A 182 11.14 7.64 19.35
C GLY A 182 11.71 9.02 18.98
N VAL A 183 10.94 10.07 19.29
CA VAL A 183 11.31 11.46 18.97
C VAL A 183 12.52 11.95 19.77
N GLY A 184 12.82 11.34 20.92
CA GLY A 184 13.94 11.69 21.80
C GLY A 184 15.32 11.64 21.14
N ASP A 185 15.50 10.74 20.16
CA ASP A 185 16.78 10.58 19.44
C ASP A 185 17.04 11.70 18.41
N VAL A 186 16.00 12.44 18.04
CA VAL A 186 16.08 13.52 17.04
C VAL A 186 16.39 14.86 17.69
N LEU A 187 15.94 15.06 18.92
CA LEU A 187 16.18 16.30 19.63
C LEU A 187 17.57 16.28 20.27
N ARG A 188 18.07 17.49 20.53
CA ARG A 188 19.29 17.70 21.30
C ARG A 188 19.16 17.05 22.70
N LYS A 189 20.24 16.43 23.16
CA LYS A 189 20.36 15.89 24.53
C LYS A 189 20.47 17.05 25.53
N PRO A 190 19.51 17.24 26.45
CA PRO A 190 19.53 18.33 27.43
C PRO A 190 20.57 18.10 28.54
N SER A 191 21.06 19.17 29.15
CA SER A 191 21.88 19.09 30.38
C SER A 191 21.02 18.80 31.61
N LYS A 192 21.63 18.25 32.67
CA LYS A 192 20.95 17.93 33.96
C LYS A 192 20.47 19.16 34.70
N ASP A 193 21.09 20.31 34.45
CA ASP A 193 20.84 21.57 35.16
C ASP A 193 19.68 22.38 34.54
N GLU A 194 19.15 21.94 33.39
CA GLU A 194 18.05 22.63 32.70
C GLU A 194 16.72 22.38 33.44
N PRO A 195 15.90 23.42 33.72
CA PRO A 195 14.68 23.28 34.51
C PRO A 195 13.61 22.40 33.81
N LEU A 196 13.69 22.26 32.49
CA LEU A 196 12.79 21.42 31.68
C LEU A 196 13.31 20.00 31.46
N PHE A 197 14.43 19.60 32.07
CA PHE A 197 15.00 18.25 31.90
C PHE A 197 14.00 17.13 32.24
N ALA A 198 13.32 17.24 33.38
CA ALA A 198 12.34 16.23 33.80
C ALA A 198 11.13 16.15 32.85
N ALA A 199 10.61 17.31 32.43
CA ALA A 199 9.48 17.38 31.48
C ALA A 199 9.88 16.79 30.11
N ARG A 200 11.11 17.03 29.65
CA ARG A 200 11.68 16.47 28.42
C ARG A 200 11.73 14.95 28.46
N VAL A 201 12.26 14.37 29.53
CA VAL A 201 12.35 12.91 29.71
C VAL A 201 10.96 12.27 29.73
N VAL A 202 10.00 12.88 30.43
CA VAL A 202 8.62 12.37 30.46
C VAL A 202 7.98 12.44 29.07
N TYR A 203 8.19 13.52 28.32
CA TYR A 203 7.70 13.66 26.95
C TYR A 203 8.25 12.55 26.02
N ASP A 204 9.55 12.28 26.08
CA ASP A 204 10.19 11.26 25.24
C ASP A 204 9.73 9.84 25.62
N LEU A 205 9.61 9.53 26.92
CA LEU A 205 9.10 8.25 27.39
C LEU A 205 7.62 8.04 27.02
N LEU A 206 6.78 9.06 27.18
CA LEU A 206 5.38 8.99 26.79
C LEU A 206 5.22 8.76 25.29
N PHE A 207 5.99 9.46 24.46
CA PHE A 207 5.99 9.26 23.02
C PHE A 207 6.40 7.81 22.67
N TYR A 208 7.48 7.31 23.27
CA TYR A 208 7.96 5.95 23.03
C TYR A 208 6.94 4.88 23.42
N PHE A 209 6.41 4.91 24.65
CA PHE A 209 5.46 3.90 25.10
C PHE A 209 4.11 3.98 24.36
N ILE A 210 3.58 5.18 24.15
CA ILE A 210 2.25 5.32 23.54
C ILE A 210 2.33 5.09 22.02
N VAL A 211 3.21 5.78 21.32
CA VAL A 211 3.20 5.80 19.86
C VAL A 211 3.96 4.62 19.26
N ILE A 212 5.14 4.30 19.79
CA ILE A 212 5.95 3.19 19.26
C ILE A 212 5.44 1.86 19.81
N ILE A 213 5.41 1.69 21.14
CA ILE A 213 5.08 0.39 21.74
C ILE A 213 3.60 0.04 21.60
N ILE A 214 2.67 0.94 21.92
CA ILE A 214 1.24 0.59 21.87
C ILE A 214 0.72 0.67 20.45
N VAL A 215 0.82 1.82 19.79
CA VAL A 215 0.14 2.04 18.49
C VAL A 215 0.76 1.22 17.36
N LEU A 216 2.09 1.18 17.23
CA LEU A 216 2.73 0.45 16.14
C LEU A 216 2.54 -1.08 16.29
N ASN A 217 2.64 -1.60 17.52
CA ASN A 217 2.37 -3.02 17.78
C ASN A 217 0.89 -3.38 17.68
N LEU A 218 -0.03 -2.43 17.87
CA LEU A 218 -1.46 -2.66 17.60
C LEU A 218 -1.69 -2.91 16.10
N ILE A 219 -1.01 -2.17 15.21
CA ILE A 219 -1.09 -2.41 13.76
C ILE A 219 -0.61 -3.82 13.41
N PHE A 220 0.55 -4.24 13.94
CA PHE A 220 1.05 -5.60 13.74
C PHE A 220 0.14 -6.66 14.37
N GLY A 221 -0.44 -6.38 15.54
CA GLY A 221 -1.40 -7.26 16.20
C GLY A 221 -2.62 -7.53 15.33
N VAL A 222 -3.24 -6.49 14.76
CA VAL A 222 -4.38 -6.64 13.83
C VAL A 222 -3.99 -7.48 12.60
N ILE A 223 -2.78 -7.29 12.06
CA ILE A 223 -2.30 -8.09 10.92
C ILE A 223 -2.11 -9.56 11.31
N ILE A 224 -1.54 -9.85 12.48
CA ILE A 224 -1.36 -11.22 12.96
C ILE A 224 -2.72 -11.90 13.17
N ASP A 225 -3.68 -11.20 13.78
CA ASP A 225 -5.03 -11.72 13.99
C ASP A 225 -5.72 -12.06 12.66
N THR A 226 -5.62 -11.17 11.66
CA THR A 226 -6.18 -11.46 10.32
C THR A 226 -5.55 -12.67 9.65
N PHE A 227 -4.25 -12.90 9.89
CA PHE A 227 -3.55 -14.04 9.34
C PHE A 227 -4.04 -15.35 9.98
N ALA A 228 -4.26 -15.34 11.30
CA ALA A 228 -4.86 -16.44 12.03
C ALA A 228 -6.29 -16.74 11.57
N ASP A 229 -7.10 -15.70 11.32
CA ASP A 229 -8.46 -15.83 10.80
C ASP A 229 -8.48 -16.46 9.40
N LEU A 230 -7.65 -15.97 8.48
CA LEU A 230 -7.57 -16.51 7.11
C LEU A 230 -7.15 -17.98 7.10
N ARG A 231 -6.22 -18.36 7.99
CA ARG A 231 -5.80 -19.75 8.15
C ARG A 231 -6.96 -20.62 8.67
N SER A 232 -7.64 -20.17 9.71
CA SER A 232 -8.76 -20.90 10.33
C SER A 232 -9.92 -21.08 9.35
N GLU A 233 -10.25 -20.06 8.57
CA GLU A 233 -11.27 -20.16 7.53
C GLU A 233 -10.91 -21.13 6.41
N LYS A 234 -9.65 -21.12 5.95
CA LYS A 234 -9.19 -22.06 4.94
C LYS A 234 -9.32 -23.50 5.45
N GLN A 235 -8.85 -23.75 6.68
CA GLN A 235 -8.97 -25.06 7.32
C GLN A 235 -10.43 -25.50 7.46
N LYS A 236 -11.31 -24.61 7.95
CA LYS A 236 -12.75 -24.89 8.07
C LYS A 236 -13.40 -25.22 6.71
N LYS A 237 -13.05 -24.51 5.64
CA LYS A 237 -13.56 -24.81 4.29
C LYS A 237 -13.08 -26.16 3.78
N GLU A 238 -11.80 -26.48 3.99
CA GLU A 238 -11.24 -27.79 3.61
C GLU A 238 -11.85 -28.94 4.42
N GLU A 239 -12.17 -28.70 5.69
CA GLU A 239 -12.88 -29.65 6.54
C GLU A 239 -14.30 -29.90 6.03
N ILE A 240 -15.12 -28.85 5.87
CA ILE A 240 -16.50 -28.97 5.37
C ILE A 240 -16.54 -29.67 4.02
N LEU A 241 -15.60 -29.36 3.11
CA LEU A 241 -15.52 -30.01 1.80
C LEU A 241 -15.28 -31.53 1.89
N LYS A 242 -14.56 -31.98 2.93
CA LYS A 242 -14.24 -33.40 3.13
C LYS A 242 -15.30 -34.14 3.95
N THR A 243 -15.92 -33.45 4.90
CA THR A 243 -16.81 -34.07 5.89
C THR A 243 -18.28 -33.89 5.58
N THR A 244 -18.67 -32.93 4.74
CA THR A 244 -20.08 -32.63 4.45
C THR A 244 -20.39 -32.85 2.97
N CYS A 245 -21.53 -33.49 2.69
CA CYS A 245 -22.00 -33.65 1.30
C CYS A 245 -22.56 -32.33 0.74
N PHE A 246 -22.13 -31.95 -0.46
CA PHE A 246 -22.50 -30.68 -1.11
C PHE A 246 -24.01 -30.53 -1.39
N ILE A 247 -24.71 -31.63 -1.68
CA ILE A 247 -26.12 -31.60 -2.10
C ILE A 247 -27.06 -31.66 -0.89
N CYS A 248 -26.88 -32.63 0.01
CA CYS A 248 -27.79 -32.85 1.13
C CYS A 248 -27.34 -32.20 2.45
N GLY A 249 -26.10 -31.73 2.55
CA GLY A 249 -25.57 -31.12 3.76
C GLY A 249 -25.33 -32.10 4.93
N LEU A 250 -25.42 -33.42 4.69
CA LEU A 250 -25.15 -34.42 5.73
C LEU A 250 -23.65 -34.55 5.98
N GLU A 251 -23.31 -34.63 7.26
CA GLU A 251 -21.96 -34.92 7.73
C GLU A 251 -21.60 -36.42 7.54
N ARG A 252 -20.30 -36.68 7.41
CA ARG A 252 -19.72 -38.00 7.15
C ARG A 252 -20.04 -39.02 8.26
N ASP A 253 -20.14 -38.55 9.50
CA ASP A 253 -20.47 -39.34 10.69
C ASP A 253 -21.83 -40.08 10.57
N LYS A 254 -22.78 -39.53 9.81
CA LYS A 254 -24.12 -40.13 9.59
C LYS A 254 -24.10 -41.37 8.70
N PHE A 255 -22.98 -41.65 8.04
CA PHE A 255 -22.82 -42.77 7.13
C PHE A 255 -22.03 -43.94 7.75
N ASP A 256 -21.42 -43.76 8.93
CA ASP A 256 -20.59 -44.80 9.56
C ASP A 256 -21.38 -46.05 9.97
N ASN A 257 -22.67 -45.90 10.30
CA ASN A 257 -23.57 -46.99 10.69
C ASN A 257 -24.54 -47.42 9.57
N LYS A 258 -24.33 -46.96 8.34
CA LYS A 258 -25.18 -47.26 7.19
C LYS A 258 -24.48 -48.22 6.21
N THR A 259 -25.27 -48.87 5.37
CA THR A 259 -24.76 -49.78 4.33
C THR A 259 -24.01 -49.04 3.23
N VAL A 260 -24.37 -47.78 2.96
CA VAL A 260 -23.72 -46.91 1.98
C VAL A 260 -22.66 -46.03 2.64
N SER A 261 -21.44 -46.11 2.11
CA SER A 261 -20.33 -45.27 2.57
C SER A 261 -20.48 -43.82 2.08
N PHE A 262 -19.87 -42.86 2.80
CA PHE A 262 -19.87 -41.45 2.39
C PHE A 262 -19.25 -41.24 1.00
N GLU A 263 -18.19 -41.98 0.67
CA GLU A 263 -17.51 -41.87 -0.63
C GLU A 263 -18.37 -42.38 -1.80
N GLU A 264 -19.17 -43.42 -1.56
CA GLU A 264 -20.14 -43.90 -2.54
C GLU A 264 -21.29 -42.89 -2.68
N HIS A 265 -21.83 -42.40 -1.57
CA HIS A 265 -22.89 -41.39 -1.56
C HIS A 265 -22.54 -40.14 -2.39
N ILE A 266 -21.34 -39.58 -2.28
CA ILE A 266 -20.95 -38.38 -3.05
C ILE A 266 -20.61 -38.67 -4.51
N LYS A 267 -20.25 -39.90 -4.87
CA LYS A 267 -19.83 -40.27 -6.23
C LYS A 267 -20.96 -40.80 -7.10
N SER A 268 -21.88 -41.59 -6.53
CA SER A 268 -22.98 -42.22 -7.26
C SER A 268 -24.31 -41.50 -7.00
N GLU A 269 -24.74 -41.39 -5.75
CA GLU A 269 -26.06 -40.85 -5.40
C GLU A 269 -26.13 -39.33 -5.56
N HIS A 270 -25.25 -38.59 -4.89
CA HIS A 270 -25.22 -37.13 -4.79
C HIS A 270 -24.01 -36.52 -5.50
N ASN A 271 -23.76 -36.96 -6.73
CA ASN A 271 -22.72 -36.38 -7.56
C ASN A 271 -23.13 -35.00 -8.10
N MET A 272 -22.39 -33.96 -7.76
CA MET A 272 -22.68 -32.57 -8.18
C MET A 272 -22.83 -32.40 -9.71
N TRP A 273 -22.09 -33.17 -10.50
CA TRP A 273 -22.09 -33.05 -11.96
C TRP A 273 -23.34 -33.65 -12.59
N HIS A 274 -23.88 -34.73 -12.00
CA HIS A 274 -25.12 -35.33 -12.49
C HIS A 274 -26.30 -34.37 -12.39
N TYR A 275 -26.36 -33.54 -11.34
CA TYR A 275 -27.36 -32.47 -11.23
C TYR A 275 -27.21 -31.43 -12.35
N LEU A 276 -25.97 -31.00 -12.66
CA LEU A 276 -25.73 -30.06 -13.75
C LEU A 276 -26.13 -30.65 -15.12
N TYR A 277 -25.78 -31.91 -15.38
CA TYR A 277 -26.15 -32.61 -16.62
C TYR A 277 -27.66 -32.73 -16.76
N PHE A 278 -28.37 -33.03 -15.68
CA PHE A 278 -29.83 -33.11 -15.68
C PHE A 278 -30.49 -31.76 -15.98
N ILE A 279 -30.00 -30.66 -15.40
CA ILE A 279 -30.51 -29.31 -15.70
C ILE A 279 -30.29 -28.96 -17.17
N VAL A 280 -29.11 -29.26 -17.73
CA VAL A 280 -28.82 -29.03 -19.15
C VAL A 280 -29.72 -29.89 -20.04
N LEU A 281 -29.93 -31.16 -19.69
CA LEU A 281 -30.84 -32.06 -20.39
C LEU A 281 -32.26 -31.48 -20.46
N VAL A 282 -32.82 -31.07 -19.32
CA VAL A 282 -34.16 -30.47 -19.25
C VAL A 282 -34.24 -29.17 -20.06
N LYS A 283 -33.16 -28.39 -20.18
CA LYS A 283 -33.18 -27.16 -21.01
C LYS A 283 -33.08 -27.40 -22.51
N VAL A 284 -32.54 -28.53 -22.95
CA VAL A 284 -32.27 -28.82 -24.37
C VAL A 284 -33.30 -29.78 -24.96
N LYS A 285 -33.85 -30.68 -24.15
CA LYS A 285 -34.83 -31.68 -24.56
C LYS A 285 -36.19 -31.02 -24.88
N ASP A 286 -36.92 -31.60 -25.83
CA ASP A 286 -38.25 -31.08 -26.20
C ASP A 286 -39.25 -31.26 -25.04
N PRO A 287 -40.05 -30.23 -24.69
CA PRO A 287 -41.02 -30.31 -23.61
C PRO A 287 -42.06 -31.43 -23.75
N THR A 288 -42.36 -31.87 -24.97
CA THR A 288 -43.32 -32.95 -25.23
C THR A 288 -42.77 -34.35 -24.94
N GLU A 289 -41.44 -34.49 -24.85
CA GLU A 289 -40.75 -35.75 -24.56
C GLU A 289 -40.34 -35.88 -23.08
N TYR A 290 -40.75 -34.93 -22.23
CA TYR A 290 -40.44 -34.98 -20.82
C TYR A 290 -41.08 -36.20 -20.16
N THR A 291 -40.30 -36.90 -19.34
CA THR A 291 -40.85 -37.86 -18.39
C THR A 291 -41.60 -37.13 -17.28
N GLY A 292 -42.47 -37.83 -16.54
CA GLY A 292 -43.20 -37.24 -15.42
C GLY A 292 -42.32 -36.44 -14.45
N PRO A 293 -41.19 -37.00 -13.95
CA PRO A 293 -40.26 -36.28 -13.10
C PRO A 293 -39.55 -35.10 -13.79
N GLU A 294 -39.17 -35.23 -15.06
CA GLU A 294 -38.56 -34.12 -15.83
C GLU A 294 -39.52 -32.95 -15.97
N SER A 295 -40.80 -33.22 -16.26
CA SER A 295 -41.84 -32.20 -16.36
C SER A 295 -42.06 -31.50 -15.01
N TYR A 296 -41.98 -32.23 -13.89
CA TYR A 296 -42.11 -31.62 -12.56
C TYR A 296 -40.95 -30.68 -12.26
N VAL A 297 -39.71 -31.10 -12.54
CA VAL A 297 -38.52 -30.26 -12.32
C VAL A 297 -38.54 -29.05 -13.27
N ALA A 298 -38.93 -29.22 -14.53
CA ALA A 298 -39.05 -28.12 -15.49
C ALA A 298 -40.05 -27.04 -15.05
N GLN A 299 -41.12 -27.41 -14.33
CA GLN A 299 -42.08 -26.46 -13.76
C GLN A 299 -41.54 -25.71 -12.55
N MET A 300 -40.48 -26.21 -11.90
CA MET A 300 -39.88 -25.62 -10.70
C MET A 300 -38.64 -24.73 -11.01
N ILE A 301 -38.13 -24.78 -12.24
CA ILE A 301 -37.02 -23.95 -12.74
C ILE A 301 -37.54 -22.62 -13.29
#